data_AF-A0A2E7A1L7-F1
#
_entry.id   AF-A0A2E7A1L7-F1
#
_cell.length_a   1.000
_cell.length_b   1.000
_cell.length_c   1.000
_cell.angle_alpha   90.00
_cell.angle_beta   90.00
_cell.angle_gamma   90.00
#
_symmetry.space_group_name_H-M   'P 1'
#
loop_
_entity.id
_entity.type
_entity.pdbx_description
1 polymer ?
#
loop_
_entity_poly.entity_id
_entity_poly.type
_entity_poly.pdbx_seq_one_letter_code
_entity_poly.pdbx_strand_id
1 'polypeptide(L)'
;MLLASTASAGFNGLSYDIVAVDGVDGAPPHWTARIYADLGAGNRLDAVYGNGSNPLTMGTTSSLYQNAFGGDTTTAINPALYAAFPSLVYDSWVTIGLEDQVGNALSSIGMNFGADEVSTSDGSFYVTPDDAQGEEVGGRVLIAQFTSMDYDSKLVGTISMQGKLADGSNWTAESVSYEFALPAPGALALLGLAGIAGRRRRRA
;
A
#
# COMPACT_ATOMS: atom_id res chain seq x y z
N MET A 1 -2.44 -1.04 -28.60
CA MET A 1 -1.21 -1.82 -28.30
C MET A 1 -1.42 -2.39 -26.91
N LEU A 2 -1.78 -3.67 -26.81
CA LEU A 2 -2.02 -4.34 -25.53
C LEU A 2 -0.65 -4.83 -25.05
N LEU A 3 -0.07 -4.16 -24.04
CA LEU A 3 1.13 -4.65 -23.37
C LEU A 3 0.68 -5.80 -22.47
N ALA A 4 0.87 -7.03 -22.93
CA ALA A 4 0.70 -8.21 -22.09
C ALA A 4 1.92 -8.29 -21.17
N SER A 5 1.76 -7.87 -19.92
CA SER A 5 2.69 -8.22 -18.86
C SER A 5 2.59 -9.72 -18.61
N THR A 6 3.74 -10.39 -18.55
CA THR A 6 3.82 -11.78 -18.12
C THR A 6 3.52 -11.83 -16.63
N ALA A 7 2.24 -11.94 -16.25
CA ALA A 7 1.89 -12.27 -14.87
C ALA A 7 2.36 -13.71 -14.60
N SER A 8 3.45 -13.87 -13.85
CA SER A 8 3.81 -15.15 -13.25
C SER A 8 2.71 -15.57 -12.27
N ALA A 9 2.46 -16.86 -12.14
CA ALA A 9 1.30 -17.48 -11.47
C ALA A 9 1.08 -17.11 -9.97
N GLY A 10 1.91 -16.23 -9.40
CA GLY A 10 1.86 -15.83 -8.00
C GLY A 10 1.18 -14.51 -7.69
N PHE A 11 1.20 -13.58 -8.65
CA PHE A 11 0.73 -12.21 -8.49
C PHE A 11 -0.55 -11.99 -9.29
N ASN A 12 -1.59 -11.47 -8.62
CA ASN A 12 -2.94 -11.36 -9.16
C ASN A 12 -3.34 -9.92 -9.47
N GLY A 13 -2.65 -8.92 -8.94
CA GLY A 13 -2.95 -7.52 -9.17
C GLY A 13 -2.55 -6.61 -8.01
N LEU A 14 -2.86 -5.33 -8.17
CA LEU A 14 -2.78 -4.35 -7.09
C LEU A 14 -4.19 -3.93 -6.68
N SER A 15 -4.41 -3.81 -5.38
CA SER A 15 -5.66 -3.34 -4.80
C SER A 15 -5.39 -2.24 -3.77
N TYR A 16 -6.46 -1.54 -3.35
CA TYR A 16 -6.36 -0.53 -2.30
C TYR A 16 -7.60 -0.52 -1.41
N ASP A 17 -7.40 -0.18 -0.14
CA ASP A 17 -8.46 0.08 0.82
C ASP A 17 -8.38 1.54 1.30
N ILE A 18 -9.50 2.24 1.36
CA ILE A 18 -9.57 3.57 1.97
C ILE A 18 -9.60 3.40 3.49
N VAL A 19 -8.64 4.01 4.16
CA VAL A 19 -8.51 4.03 5.62
C VAL A 19 -9.32 5.18 6.22
N ALA A 20 -9.20 6.37 5.63
CA ALA A 20 -9.87 7.57 6.13
C ALA A 20 -10.04 8.62 5.03
N VAL A 21 -11.00 9.51 5.26
CA VAL A 21 -11.15 10.80 4.56
C VAL A 21 -11.10 11.87 5.64
N ASP A 22 -10.28 12.89 5.44
CA ASP A 22 -10.04 13.96 6.42
C ASP A 22 -9.62 13.47 7.82
N GLY A 23 -8.74 12.47 7.88
CA GLY A 23 -8.25 11.87 9.13
C GLY A 23 -7.24 12.75 9.90
N VAL A 24 -6.42 13.53 9.20
CA VAL A 24 -5.39 14.41 9.77
C VAL A 24 -6.04 15.71 10.26
N ASP A 25 -6.00 15.92 11.58
CA ASP A 25 -6.56 17.12 12.20
C ASP A 25 -5.89 18.41 11.68
N GLY A 26 -6.71 19.41 11.36
CA GLY A 26 -6.28 20.72 10.86
C GLY A 26 -5.67 20.74 9.45
N ALA A 27 -5.63 19.61 8.73
CA ALA A 27 -5.11 19.56 7.36
C ALA A 27 -6.17 20.02 6.32
N PRO A 28 -5.73 20.47 5.13
CA PRO A 28 -6.61 20.63 3.96
C PRO A 28 -7.30 19.31 3.58
N PRO A 29 -8.29 19.31 2.67
CA PRO A 29 -8.93 18.09 2.17
C PRO A 29 -7.92 17.00 1.79
N HIS A 30 -8.13 15.77 2.25
CA HIS A 30 -7.23 14.66 1.98
C HIS A 30 -7.90 13.30 2.20
N TRP A 31 -7.25 12.24 1.72
CA TRP A 31 -7.69 10.87 1.96
C TRP A 31 -6.49 9.94 2.14
N THR A 32 -6.67 8.94 2.99
CA THR A 32 -5.68 7.92 3.32
C THR A 32 -6.10 6.59 2.74
N ALA A 33 -5.20 5.93 2.03
CA ALA A 33 -5.42 4.57 1.55
C ALA A 33 -4.20 3.68 1.74
N ARG A 34 -4.47 2.39 1.86
CA ARG A 34 -3.49 1.32 1.88
C ARG A 34 -3.47 0.61 0.55
N ILE A 35 -2.28 0.37 0.02
CA ILE A 35 -2.05 -0.32 -1.25
C ILE A 35 -1.54 -1.71 -0.96
N TYR A 36 -2.05 -2.71 -1.69
CA TYR A 36 -1.70 -4.10 -1.50
C TYR A 36 -1.26 -4.76 -2.82
N ALA A 37 -0.35 -5.72 -2.70
CA ALA A 37 -0.11 -6.73 -3.73
C ALA A 37 -1.02 -7.93 -3.48
N ASP A 38 -1.91 -8.25 -4.43
CA ASP A 38 -2.80 -9.40 -4.34
C ASP A 38 -2.06 -10.66 -4.81
N LEU A 39 -2.02 -11.68 -3.96
CA LEU A 39 -1.26 -12.91 -4.18
C LEU A 39 -2.15 -14.15 -4.06
N GLY A 40 -1.71 -15.24 -4.68
CA GLY A 40 -2.28 -16.57 -4.41
C GLY A 40 -2.04 -17.01 -2.96
N ALA A 41 -2.92 -17.89 -2.45
CA ALA A 41 -2.80 -18.42 -1.08
C ALA A 41 -1.46 -19.15 -0.87
N GLY A 42 -0.78 -18.86 0.24
CA GLY A 42 0.54 -19.37 0.60
C GLY A 42 1.70 -18.79 -0.21
N ASN A 43 1.46 -17.78 -1.05
CA ASN A 43 2.53 -17.04 -1.70
C ASN A 43 2.98 -15.89 -0.81
N ARG A 44 4.20 -15.41 -1.03
CA ARG A 44 4.77 -14.27 -0.31
C ARG A 44 5.39 -13.24 -1.24
N LEU A 45 5.53 -12.02 -0.73
CA LEU A 45 6.25 -10.91 -1.33
C LEU A 45 7.59 -10.70 -0.60
N ASP A 46 8.67 -10.62 -1.36
CA ASP A 46 10.03 -10.52 -0.81
C ASP A 46 10.61 -9.12 -1.03
N ALA A 47 10.34 -8.53 -2.19
CA ALA A 47 10.86 -7.21 -2.53
C ALA A 47 9.95 -6.48 -3.50
N VAL A 48 9.94 -5.16 -3.33
CA VAL A 48 9.42 -4.19 -4.28
C VAL A 48 10.60 -3.31 -4.69
N TYR A 49 10.83 -3.18 -5.99
CA TYR A 49 12.10 -2.67 -6.51
C TYR A 49 11.94 -1.86 -7.79
N GLY A 50 12.95 -1.04 -8.07
CA GLY A 50 13.16 -0.36 -9.34
C GLY A 50 14.57 -0.59 -9.85
N ASN A 51 14.71 -0.67 -11.17
CA ASN A 51 16.01 -0.77 -11.84
C ASN A 51 16.05 0.14 -13.07
N GLY A 52 17.20 0.22 -13.74
CA GLY A 52 17.39 1.14 -14.86
C GLY A 52 16.46 0.92 -16.06
N SER A 53 15.91 -0.29 -16.22
CA SER A 53 14.92 -0.60 -17.26
C SER A 53 13.48 -0.44 -16.79
N ASN A 54 13.21 -0.74 -15.52
CA ASN A 54 11.91 -0.70 -14.87
C ASN A 54 12.02 0.16 -13.60
N PRO A 55 12.06 1.50 -13.70
CA PRO A 55 12.12 2.36 -12.53
C PRO A 55 10.85 2.20 -11.69
N LEU A 56 11.00 2.31 -10.37
CA LEU A 56 9.91 2.29 -9.43
C LEU A 56 9.46 3.72 -9.15
N THR A 57 8.16 3.95 -9.21
CA THR A 57 7.49 5.11 -8.64
C THR A 57 6.24 4.68 -7.88
N MET A 58 6.00 5.28 -6.72
CA MET A 58 4.80 5.09 -5.92
C MET A 58 4.46 6.43 -5.27
N GLY A 59 3.32 7.04 -5.58
CA GLY A 59 3.04 8.36 -5.03
C GLY A 59 1.62 8.81 -5.30
N THR A 60 1.48 10.13 -5.40
CA THR A 60 0.22 10.80 -5.68
C THR A 60 0.39 11.86 -6.77
N THR A 61 -0.72 12.23 -7.42
CA THR A 61 -0.79 13.40 -8.31
C THR A 61 -0.82 14.75 -7.57
N SER A 62 -0.73 14.74 -6.23
CA SER A 62 -0.74 15.90 -5.34
C SER A 62 0.50 15.88 -4.44
N SER A 63 0.34 15.98 -3.11
CA SER A 63 1.41 15.75 -2.13
C SER A 63 1.00 14.72 -1.09
N LEU A 64 2.01 14.04 -0.53
CA LEU A 64 1.88 13.09 0.55
C LEU A 64 1.97 13.80 1.91
N TYR A 65 1.13 13.40 2.84
CA TYR A 65 1.28 13.77 4.24
C TYR A 65 2.45 13.01 4.87
N GLN A 66 3.38 13.73 5.50
CA GLN A 66 4.36 13.18 6.42
C GLN A 66 4.22 13.79 7.80
N ASN A 67 4.17 12.95 8.82
CA ASN A 67 4.09 13.29 10.22
C ASN A 67 5.49 13.49 10.80
N ALA A 68 5.66 14.50 11.67
CA ALA A 68 6.95 14.79 12.30
C ALA A 68 7.49 13.66 13.19
N PHE A 69 6.65 12.73 13.61
CA PHE A 69 7.00 11.54 14.41
C PHE A 69 6.93 10.23 13.63
N GLY A 70 6.71 10.33 12.32
CA GLY A 70 6.65 9.20 11.40
C GLY A 70 7.92 9.06 10.58
N GLY A 71 7.78 8.50 9.39
CA GLY A 71 8.89 8.36 8.45
C GLY A 71 8.56 7.50 7.25
N ASP A 72 9.51 7.47 6.33
CA ASP A 72 9.39 6.91 4.99
C ASP A 72 8.99 5.42 4.94
N THR A 73 9.23 4.68 6.01
CA THR A 73 8.90 3.25 6.12
C THR A 73 8.24 2.95 7.45
N THR A 74 7.50 1.84 7.51
CA THR A 74 6.84 1.37 8.73
C THR A 74 7.78 1.13 9.91
N THR A 75 9.08 0.95 9.67
CA THR A 75 10.08 0.83 10.74
C THR A 75 10.25 2.11 11.57
N ALA A 76 9.82 3.26 11.06
CA ALA A 76 9.82 4.53 11.80
C ALA A 76 8.52 4.77 12.59
N ILE A 77 7.48 3.98 12.34
CA ILE A 77 6.16 4.19 12.93
C ILE A 77 6.11 3.51 14.29
N ASN A 78 6.05 4.33 15.35
CA ASN A 78 5.96 3.85 16.73
C ASN A 78 4.52 3.93 17.25
N PRO A 79 3.82 2.80 17.45
CA PRO A 79 2.42 2.80 17.84
C PRO A 79 2.18 3.34 19.26
N ALA A 80 3.22 3.38 20.11
CA ALA A 80 3.12 4.00 21.44
C ALA A 80 2.89 5.52 21.38
N LEU A 81 3.16 6.15 20.22
CA LEU A 81 2.99 7.58 20.01
C LEU A 81 1.57 7.98 19.57
N TYR A 82 0.73 7.04 19.13
CA TYR A 82 -0.60 7.35 18.58
C TYR A 82 -1.52 8.10 19.55
N ALA A 83 -1.44 7.81 20.85
CA ALA A 83 -2.27 8.49 21.85
C ALA A 83 -1.91 9.99 21.99
N ALA A 84 -0.63 10.33 21.84
CA ALA A 84 -0.13 11.71 21.94
C ALA A 84 -0.19 12.44 20.60
N PHE A 85 -0.02 11.71 19.49
CA PHE A 85 -0.01 12.24 18.14
C PHE A 85 -0.97 11.43 17.24
N PRO A 86 -2.29 11.63 17.37
CA PRO A 86 -3.28 10.82 16.65
C PRO A 86 -3.10 10.85 15.14
N SER A 87 -2.70 11.98 14.55
CA SER A 87 -2.48 12.11 13.11
C SER A 87 -1.35 11.22 12.57
N LEU A 88 -0.48 10.66 13.44
CA LEU A 88 0.58 9.74 13.03
C LEU A 88 0.01 8.47 12.36
N VAL A 89 -1.21 8.05 12.70
CA VAL A 89 -1.84 6.87 12.06
C VAL A 89 -2.08 7.06 10.55
N TYR A 90 -2.05 8.31 10.07
CA TYR A 90 -2.25 8.65 8.66
C TYR A 90 -0.94 9.00 7.96
N ASP A 91 0.21 8.74 8.58
CA ASP A 91 1.51 8.95 7.95
C ASP A 91 1.66 8.18 6.63
N SER A 92 2.49 8.70 5.72
CA SER A 92 2.74 8.09 4.41
C SER A 92 4.04 7.29 4.41
N TRP A 93 3.95 5.99 4.15
CA TRP A 93 5.08 5.07 4.24
C TRP A 93 4.95 3.89 3.28
N VAL A 94 6.08 3.23 3.02
CA VAL A 94 6.12 1.91 2.36
C VAL A 94 6.39 0.79 3.36
N THR A 95 5.99 -0.43 3.02
CA THR A 95 6.14 -1.61 3.88
C THR A 95 6.16 -2.90 3.09
N ILE A 96 6.38 -4.01 3.79
CA ILE A 96 5.94 -5.34 3.37
C ILE A 96 5.24 -5.98 4.58
N GLY A 97 3.91 -6.07 4.51
CA GLY A 97 3.06 -6.83 5.43
C GLY A 97 2.71 -6.19 6.79
N LEU A 98 3.60 -5.43 7.40
CA LEU A 98 3.36 -4.79 8.70
C LEU A 98 3.04 -3.30 8.60
N GLU A 99 2.47 -2.74 9.67
CA GLU A 99 1.99 -1.35 9.72
C GLU A 99 2.83 -0.46 10.64
N ASP A 100 3.72 -1.04 11.44
CA ASP A 100 4.52 -0.33 12.42
C ASP A 100 5.87 -1.01 12.70
N GLN A 101 6.67 -0.47 13.61
CA GLN A 101 8.02 -0.96 13.92
C GLN A 101 8.06 -2.28 14.72
N VAL A 102 6.94 -2.78 15.25
CA VAL A 102 6.92 -3.92 16.18
C VAL A 102 7.08 -5.23 15.40
N GLY A 103 8.22 -5.89 15.60
CA GLY A 103 8.53 -7.15 14.90
C GLY A 103 8.81 -6.97 13.41
N ASN A 104 9.08 -5.73 12.99
CA ASN A 104 9.26 -5.37 11.59
C ASN A 104 10.73 -5.50 11.16
N ALA A 105 10.97 -6.35 10.17
CA ALA A 105 12.29 -6.64 9.62
C ALA A 105 12.52 -5.99 8.23
N LEU A 106 11.68 -5.01 7.85
CA LEU A 106 11.78 -4.33 6.57
C LEU A 106 13.13 -3.63 6.43
N SER A 107 13.76 -3.81 5.28
CA SER A 107 14.98 -3.11 4.88
C SER A 107 14.74 -2.34 3.59
N SER A 108 15.43 -1.22 3.41
CA SER A 108 15.37 -0.44 2.17
C SER A 108 16.75 0.07 1.77
N ILE A 109 17.02 0.10 0.47
CA ILE A 109 18.27 0.62 -0.10
C ILE A 109 17.99 1.34 -1.42
N GLY A 110 18.65 2.47 -1.65
CA GLY A 110 18.56 3.20 -2.91
C GLY A 110 17.19 3.81 -3.20
N MET A 111 16.36 4.02 -2.18
CA MET A 111 15.04 4.64 -2.29
C MET A 111 15.15 6.16 -2.11
N ASN A 112 14.41 6.93 -2.90
CA ASN A 112 14.22 8.36 -2.70
C ASN A 112 12.78 8.62 -2.28
N PHE A 113 12.60 9.28 -1.14
CA PHE A 113 11.29 9.65 -0.60
C PHE A 113 11.10 11.16 -0.76
N GLY A 114 10.31 11.53 -1.77
CA GLY A 114 9.96 12.89 -2.10
C GLY A 114 8.69 13.36 -1.40
N ALA A 115 8.26 14.58 -1.72
CA ALA A 115 7.05 15.17 -1.16
C ALA A 115 5.75 14.57 -1.74
N ASP A 116 5.83 13.97 -2.93
CA ASP A 116 4.72 13.48 -3.74
C ASP A 116 4.88 12.01 -4.13
N GLU A 117 6.10 11.50 -4.16
CA GLU A 117 6.39 10.11 -4.54
C GLU A 117 7.58 9.49 -3.81
N VAL A 118 7.58 8.16 -3.80
CA VAL A 118 8.71 7.29 -3.53
C VAL A 118 9.23 6.78 -4.87
N SER A 119 10.52 6.98 -5.17
CA SER A 119 11.09 6.58 -6.46
C SER A 119 12.49 5.98 -6.37
N THR A 120 12.81 5.11 -7.31
CA THR A 120 14.16 4.57 -7.50
C THR A 120 14.35 3.96 -8.89
N SER A 121 15.59 3.96 -9.37
CA SER A 121 16.02 3.24 -10.58
C SER A 121 17.16 2.26 -10.32
N ASP A 122 17.54 2.03 -9.06
CA ASP A 122 18.55 1.05 -8.64
C ASP A 122 18.42 0.75 -7.14
N GLY A 123 17.21 0.35 -6.72
CA GLY A 123 16.88 0.26 -5.30
C GLY A 123 15.67 -0.62 -5.02
N SER A 124 15.49 -0.92 -3.74
CA SER A 124 14.39 -1.77 -3.28
C SER A 124 14.06 -1.51 -1.81
N PHE A 125 12.84 -1.86 -1.44
CA PHE A 125 12.50 -2.25 -0.08
C PHE A 125 12.12 -3.73 -0.05
N TYR A 126 12.57 -4.44 0.97
CA TYR A 126 12.58 -5.90 0.97
C TYR A 126 12.57 -6.50 2.37
N VAL A 127 12.23 -7.77 2.42
CA VAL A 127 12.28 -8.65 3.59
C VAL A 127 12.97 -9.95 3.19
N THR A 128 13.50 -10.68 4.16
CA THR A 128 14.17 -11.96 3.91
C THR A 128 13.18 -13.12 3.91
N PRO A 129 13.54 -14.30 3.37
CA PRO A 129 12.69 -15.49 3.43
C PRO A 129 12.28 -15.95 4.84
N ASP A 130 13.05 -15.60 5.88
CA ASP A 130 12.75 -15.96 7.26
C ASP A 130 11.70 -15.03 7.91
N ASP A 131 11.38 -13.91 7.26
CA ASP A 131 10.47 -12.91 7.78
C ASP A 131 9.02 -13.23 7.38
N ALA A 132 8.22 -13.65 8.36
CA ALA A 132 6.81 -14.01 8.16
C ALA A 132 5.93 -12.86 7.66
N GLN A 133 6.39 -11.60 7.79
CA GLN A 133 5.66 -10.44 7.27
C GLN A 133 5.55 -10.40 5.73
N GLY A 134 6.39 -11.16 5.02
CA GLY A 134 6.27 -11.30 3.57
C GLY A 134 5.08 -12.17 3.13
N GLU A 135 4.60 -13.06 4.01
CA GLU A 135 3.49 -13.96 3.72
C GLU A 135 2.19 -13.19 3.48
N GLU A 136 1.33 -13.71 2.61
CA GLU A 136 0.03 -13.12 2.37
C GLU A 136 -0.89 -13.26 3.59
N VAL A 137 -1.75 -12.27 3.80
CA VAL A 137 -2.83 -12.37 4.79
C VAL A 137 -4.14 -12.10 4.08
N GLY A 138 -4.94 -13.15 3.90
CA GLY A 138 -6.19 -13.05 3.17
C GLY A 138 -6.03 -12.84 1.67
N GLY A 139 -4.93 -13.35 1.09
CA GLY A 139 -4.63 -13.25 -0.35
C GLY A 139 -4.00 -11.93 -0.78
N ARG A 140 -3.44 -11.15 0.16
CA ARG A 140 -2.79 -9.87 -0.13
C ARG A 140 -1.68 -9.55 0.86
N VAL A 141 -0.71 -8.75 0.42
CA VAL A 141 0.38 -8.20 1.25
C VAL A 141 0.32 -6.68 1.17
N LEU A 142 0.35 -6.01 2.32
CA LEU A 142 0.39 -4.54 2.40
C LEU A 142 1.74 -4.04 1.90
N ILE A 143 1.73 -3.05 1.00
CA ILE A 143 2.97 -2.48 0.43
C ILE A 143 3.16 -0.98 0.70
N ALA A 144 2.09 -0.25 0.96
CA ALA A 144 2.17 1.16 1.34
C ALA A 144 0.90 1.64 2.03
N GLN A 145 1.04 2.72 2.79
CA GLN A 145 -0.06 3.60 3.14
C GLN A 145 0.30 5.00 2.68
N PHE A 146 -0.60 5.66 1.95
CA PHE A 146 -0.41 7.04 1.50
C PHE A 146 -1.61 7.88 1.88
N THR A 147 -1.33 9.05 2.43
CA THR A 147 -2.31 10.10 2.64
C THR A 147 -2.08 11.20 1.64
N SER A 148 -2.98 11.28 0.66
CA SER A 148 -2.90 12.21 -0.45
C SER A 148 -3.73 13.45 -0.18
N MET A 149 -3.12 14.63 -0.41
CA MET A 149 -3.80 15.91 -0.33
C MET A 149 -4.71 16.11 -1.55
N ASP A 150 -5.83 16.81 -1.36
CA ASP A 150 -6.93 17.01 -2.30
C ASP A 150 -7.81 15.77 -2.51
N TYR A 151 -9.14 15.94 -2.57
CA TYR A 151 -10.08 14.86 -2.86
C TYR A 151 -10.01 14.38 -4.31
N ASP A 152 -9.60 15.23 -5.24
CA ASP A 152 -9.47 14.89 -6.66
C ASP A 152 -8.11 14.23 -6.99
N SER A 153 -7.24 14.10 -5.98
CA SER A 153 -5.94 13.45 -6.14
C SER A 153 -6.06 11.94 -6.38
N LYS A 154 -5.03 11.39 -7.00
CA LYS A 154 -4.93 9.96 -7.29
C LYS A 154 -3.63 9.41 -6.77
N LEU A 155 -3.66 8.21 -6.19
CA LEU A 155 -2.46 7.42 -5.96
C LEU A 155 -2.05 6.77 -7.27
N VAL A 156 -0.81 7.01 -7.69
CA VAL A 156 -0.28 6.55 -8.98
C VAL A 156 1.10 5.96 -8.78
N GLY A 157 1.46 5.01 -9.62
CA GLY A 157 2.79 4.42 -9.54
C GLY A 157 3.02 3.36 -10.60
N THR A 158 4.28 2.97 -10.75
CA THR A 158 4.73 1.81 -11.52
C THR A 158 5.77 1.10 -10.69
N ILE A 159 5.53 -0.17 -10.37
CA ILE A 159 6.39 -0.94 -9.47
C ILE A 159 6.78 -2.28 -10.07
N SER A 160 7.96 -2.77 -9.70
CA SER A 160 8.35 -4.16 -9.93
C SER A 160 8.43 -4.90 -8.61
N MET A 161 8.04 -6.17 -8.61
CA MET A 161 7.90 -7.00 -7.42
C MET A 161 8.42 -8.40 -7.68
N GLN A 162 8.91 -9.03 -6.63
CA GLN A 162 9.28 -10.44 -6.64
C GLN A 162 8.97 -11.11 -5.31
N GLY A 163 8.77 -12.42 -5.37
CA GLY A 163 8.61 -13.23 -4.19
C GLY A 163 8.60 -14.72 -4.48
N LYS A 164 8.00 -15.48 -3.57
CA LYS A 164 7.90 -16.94 -3.64
C LYS A 164 6.46 -17.41 -3.76
N LEU A 165 6.26 -18.45 -4.56
CA LEU A 165 5.02 -19.23 -4.57
C LEU A 165 5.00 -20.18 -3.36
N ALA A 166 3.82 -20.71 -3.05
CA ALA A 166 3.64 -21.72 -2.00
C ALA A 166 4.51 -22.99 -2.17
N ASP A 167 4.94 -23.29 -3.40
CA ASP A 167 5.84 -24.41 -3.71
C ASP A 167 7.34 -24.05 -3.58
N GLY A 168 7.65 -22.82 -3.18
CA GLY A 168 9.01 -22.29 -3.02
C GLY A 168 9.68 -21.83 -4.32
N SER A 169 9.01 -21.89 -5.47
CA SER A 169 9.51 -21.30 -6.72
C SER A 169 9.34 -19.78 -6.74
N ASN A 170 10.09 -19.09 -7.61
CA ASN A 170 10.06 -17.63 -7.67
C ASN A 170 8.92 -17.13 -8.57
N TRP A 171 8.35 -15.99 -8.21
CA TRP A 171 7.53 -15.19 -9.12
C TRP A 171 8.09 -13.77 -9.21
N THR A 172 7.85 -13.13 -10.35
CA THR A 172 8.16 -11.73 -10.60
C THR A 172 7.00 -11.06 -11.34
N ALA A 173 6.83 -9.77 -11.10
CA ALA A 173 5.93 -8.90 -11.85
C ALA A 173 6.64 -7.56 -12.06
N GLU A 174 6.90 -7.19 -13.31
CA GLU A 174 7.68 -5.99 -13.64
C GLU A 174 6.79 -4.88 -14.20
N SER A 175 7.12 -3.63 -13.86
CA SER A 175 6.45 -2.44 -14.37
C SER A 175 4.92 -2.51 -14.29
N VAL A 176 4.41 -2.96 -13.15
CA VAL A 176 2.98 -2.98 -12.85
C VAL A 176 2.54 -1.58 -12.47
N SER A 177 1.72 -0.95 -13.32
CA SER A 177 1.17 0.37 -13.05
C SER A 177 -0.19 0.30 -12.35
N TYR A 178 -0.47 1.29 -11.50
CA TYR A 178 -1.77 1.47 -10.87
C TYR A 178 -2.18 2.94 -10.87
N GLU A 179 -3.50 3.16 -10.80
CA GLU A 179 -4.12 4.45 -10.53
C GLU A 179 -5.33 4.21 -9.64
N PHE A 180 -5.31 4.75 -8.42
CA PHE A 180 -6.40 4.69 -7.47
C PHE A 180 -6.87 6.09 -7.11
N ALA A 181 -8.18 6.31 -7.07
CA ALA A 181 -8.76 7.60 -6.79
C ALA A 181 -9.80 7.45 -5.67
N LEU A 182 -10.02 8.52 -4.91
CA LEU A 182 -11.13 8.56 -3.96
C LEU A 182 -12.46 8.39 -4.74
N PRO A 183 -13.26 7.35 -4.45
CA PRO A 183 -14.54 7.16 -5.12
C PRO A 183 -15.46 8.35 -4.87
N ALA A 184 -16.23 8.74 -5.89
CA ALA A 184 -17.20 9.82 -5.75
C ALA A 184 -18.11 9.59 -4.53
N PRO A 185 -18.51 10.64 -3.79
CA PRO A 185 -19.26 10.51 -2.53
C PRO A 185 -20.51 9.59 -2.60
N GLY A 186 -21.16 9.50 -3.77
CA GLY A 186 -22.30 8.60 -4.00
C GLY A 186 -21.98 7.11 -3.93
N ALA A 187 -20.75 6.68 -4.22
CA ALA A 187 -20.31 5.29 -4.14
C ALA A 187 -20.11 4.84 -2.68
N LEU A 188 -19.59 5.72 -1.82
CA LEU A 188 -19.38 5.45 -0.40
C LEU A 188 -20.72 5.33 0.37
N ALA A 189 -21.72 6.12 0.00
CA ALA A 189 -23.07 6.04 0.58
C ALA A 189 -23.79 4.71 0.24
N LEU A 190 -23.50 4.11 -0.92
CA LEU A 190 -24.12 2.84 -1.33
C LEU A 190 -23.59 1.64 -0.53
N LEU A 191 -22.29 1.64 -0.18
CA LEU A 191 -21.72 0.65 0.75
C LEU A 191 -22.34 0.75 2.15
N GLY A 192 -22.56 1.98 2.64
CA GLY A 192 -23.27 2.22 3.91
C GLY A 192 -24.72 1.72 3.91
N LEU A 193 -25.45 1.88 2.81
CA LEU A 193 -26.83 1.38 2.68
C LEU A 193 -26.92 -0.14 2.48
N ALA A 194 -25.98 -0.75 1.77
CA ALA A 194 -25.95 -2.21 1.57
C ALA A 194 -25.80 -2.98 2.89
N GLY A 195 -25.06 -2.43 3.86
CA GLY A 195 -24.95 -2.99 5.22
C GLY A 195 -26.24 -2.89 6.05
N ILE A 196 -27.14 -1.94 5.74
CA ILE A 196 -28.40 -1.72 6.46
C ILE A 196 -29.55 -2.54 5.85
N ALA A 197 -29.54 -2.77 4.53
CA ALA A 197 -30.60 -3.49 3.83
C ALA A 197 -30.70 -5.00 4.17
N GLY A 198 -29.65 -5.60 4.73
CA GLY A 198 -29.62 -7.03 5.08
C GLY A 198 -30.37 -7.42 6.37
N ARG A 199 -30.87 -6.47 7.17
CA ARG A 199 -31.40 -6.73 8.53
C ARG A 199 -32.92 -6.59 8.67
N ARG A 200 -33.72 -7.07 7.71
CA ARG A 200 -35.14 -7.38 7.96
C ARG A 200 -35.39 -8.89 7.97
N ARG A 201 -35.11 -9.52 9.12
CA ARG A 201 -35.55 -10.88 9.44
C ARG A 201 -37.08 -10.92 9.56
N ARG A 202 -37.67 -11.87 8.82
CA ARG A 202 -39.04 -12.37 8.92
C ARG A 202 -39.47 -12.53 10.39
N ARG A 203 -40.66 -12.05 10.72
CA ARG A 203 -41.42 -12.55 11.87
C ARG A 203 -42.61 -13.37 11.35
N ALA A 204 -42.86 -14.42 12.14
CA ALA A 204 -43.79 -15.53 12.00
C ALA A 204 -45.16 -15.18 11.41
#